data_AF-A0A8T0VNL9-F1
#
_entry.id   AF-A0A8T0VNL9-F1
#
_cell.length_a   1.000
_cell.length_b   1.000
_cell.length_c   1.000
_cell.angle_alpha   90.00
_cell.angle_beta   90.00
_cell.angle_gamma   90.00
#
_symmetry.space_group_name_H-M   'P 1'
#
loop_
_entity.id
_entity.type
_entity.pdbx_description
1 polymer ?
#
loop_
_entity_poly.entity_id
_entity_poly.type
_entity_poly.pdbx_seq_one_letter_code
_entity_poly.pdbx_strand_id
1 'polypeptide(L)'
;MLHCWALLQHHQKWLKRKDEAPPKRQKSTNSIEFAGVEDIDEDGVQNEDGRGRSPTHCSTGPTDKRPPGRKAEKEKLKKGSDSGIYKEMFQKMITARKEKKQENETRWMEVKAMEERKATIEERKATIEERKVAIEEEKLRIMSEKAMNKKLEQEQKIMFMDNSCLDDDQKAYMSAVSAQILTARMGTFVGGTSGGVTGSSC
;
A
#
# COMPACT_ATOMS: atom_id res chain seq x y z
N MET A 1 12.76 0.43 31.21
CA MET A 1 13.79 1.14 30.42
C MET A 1 13.17 1.51 29.09
N LEU A 2 13.07 2.81 28.77
CA LEU A 2 12.54 3.24 27.47
C LEU A 2 13.57 2.90 26.39
N HIS A 3 13.13 2.18 25.35
CA HIS A 3 13.97 1.81 24.21
C HIS A 3 14.51 3.08 23.54
N CYS A 4 15.82 3.14 23.28
CA CYS A 4 16.53 4.31 22.73
C CYS A 4 15.83 4.96 21.52
N TRP A 5 15.07 4.21 20.74
CA TRP A 5 14.30 4.71 19.61
C TRP A 5 13.23 5.74 20.00
N ALA A 6 12.54 5.56 21.14
CA ALA A 6 11.50 6.47 21.61
C ALA A 6 12.04 7.87 21.97
N LEU A 7 13.32 7.97 22.32
CA LEU A 7 14.00 9.23 22.61
C LEU A 7 14.47 9.96 21.33
N LEU A 8 14.74 9.21 20.25
CA LEU A 8 15.31 9.77 19.02
C LEU A 8 14.26 10.09 17.95
N GLN A 9 13.04 9.55 18.05
CA GLN A 9 11.99 9.73 17.03
C GLN A 9 11.57 11.19 16.81
N HIS A 10 11.70 12.05 17.82
CA HIS A 10 11.34 13.48 17.75
C HIS A 10 12.54 14.39 17.46
N HIS A 11 13.75 13.84 17.31
CA HIS A 11 14.93 14.67 17.10
C HIS A 11 14.96 15.19 15.67
N GLN A 12 15.21 16.50 15.52
CA GLN A 12 15.07 17.26 14.27
C GLN A 12 15.84 16.66 13.08
N LYS A 13 16.97 15.99 13.35
CA LYS A 13 17.79 15.25 12.36
C LYS A 13 17.03 14.12 11.65
N TRP A 14 16.03 13.52 12.30
CA TRP A 14 15.23 12.42 11.75
C TRP A 14 13.90 12.88 11.15
N LEU A 15 13.37 14.01 11.61
CA LEU A 15 12.19 14.65 11.03
C LEU A 15 12.46 15.13 9.60
N LYS A 16 13.59 15.82 9.37
CA LYS A 16 13.98 16.36 8.05
C LYS A 16 14.28 15.28 7.00
N ARG A 17 14.52 14.03 7.40
CA ARG A 17 14.78 12.90 6.47
C ARG A 17 13.53 12.37 5.77
N LYS A 18 12.32 12.66 6.28
CA LYS A 18 11.08 12.21 5.63
C LYS A 18 10.70 13.10 4.45
N ASP A 19 11.18 14.35 4.44
CA ASP A 19 10.88 15.35 3.40
C ASP A 19 11.98 15.43 2.33
N GLU A 20 13.22 15.06 2.65
CA GLU A 20 14.28 14.90 1.66
C GLU A 20 14.28 13.50 1.07
N ALA A 21 13.96 13.41 -0.22
CA ALA A 21 14.18 12.19 -1.01
C ALA A 21 15.64 11.72 -0.79
N PRO A 22 15.88 10.42 -0.51
CA PRO A 22 17.23 9.93 -0.31
C PRO A 22 18.11 10.29 -1.52
N PRO A 23 19.34 10.80 -1.32
CA PRO A 23 20.23 11.05 -2.44
C PRO A 23 20.40 9.74 -3.21
N LYS A 24 20.09 9.80 -4.52
CA LYS A 24 20.23 8.66 -5.43
C LYS A 24 21.64 8.11 -5.26
N ARG A 25 21.75 6.90 -4.70
CA ARG A 25 23.01 6.18 -4.64
C ARG A 25 23.48 5.99 -6.07
N GLN A 26 24.53 6.72 -6.46
CA GLN A 26 25.30 6.38 -7.65
C GLN A 26 25.82 4.96 -7.42
N LYS A 27 25.39 4.02 -8.28
CA LYS A 27 26.05 2.73 -8.40
C LYS A 27 27.48 3.05 -8.84
N SER A 28 28.45 2.83 -7.95
CA SER A 28 29.84 2.79 -8.36
C SER A 28 30.02 1.55 -9.25
N THR A 29 30.23 1.80 -10.53
CA THR A 29 30.69 0.87 -11.54
C THR A 29 31.96 0.18 -11.05
N ASN A 30 31.85 -1.09 -10.64
CA ASN A 30 32.97 -2.01 -10.74
C ASN A 30 32.68 -2.87 -11.96
N SER A 31 33.38 -2.54 -13.05
CA SER A 31 33.44 -3.29 -14.29
C SER A 31 34.07 -4.66 -14.03
N ILE A 32 33.33 -5.72 -14.31
CA ILE A 32 33.86 -6.90 -15.01
C ILE A 32 32.68 -7.50 -15.76
N GLU A 33 32.76 -7.41 -17.08
CA GLU A 33 31.87 -8.03 -18.02
C GLU A 33 32.13 -9.54 -17.98
N PHE A 34 31.11 -10.34 -17.76
CA PHE A 34 31.13 -11.74 -18.20
C PHE A 34 29.80 -12.03 -18.89
N ALA A 35 29.88 -12.03 -20.22
CA ALA A 35 28.81 -12.39 -21.13
C ALA A 35 28.32 -13.81 -20.84
N GLY A 36 27.03 -14.02 -21.06
CA GLY A 36 26.43 -15.35 -20.98
C GLY A 36 27.07 -16.33 -21.95
N VAL A 37 27.10 -17.60 -21.54
CA VAL A 37 27.30 -18.74 -22.43
C VAL A 37 26.27 -19.79 -22.05
N GLU A 38 25.48 -20.14 -23.06
CA GLU A 38 24.48 -21.19 -23.14
C GLU A 38 25.13 -22.59 -23.07
N ASP A 39 24.30 -23.57 -22.69
CA ASP A 39 24.56 -25.01 -22.77
C ASP A 39 25.04 -25.44 -24.17
N ILE A 40 26.15 -26.20 -24.23
CA ILE A 40 26.44 -27.16 -25.30
C ILE A 40 27.12 -28.38 -24.67
N ASP A 41 26.49 -29.53 -24.85
CA ASP A 41 26.97 -30.88 -24.61
C ASP A 41 28.28 -31.19 -25.36
N GLU A 42 29.04 -32.19 -24.89
CA GLU A 42 29.47 -33.35 -25.69
C GLU A 42 30.83 -33.95 -25.28
N ASP A 43 30.73 -35.25 -24.99
CA ASP A 43 31.65 -36.38 -25.20
C ASP A 43 33.01 -36.48 -24.50
N GLY A 44 33.25 -37.69 -24.01
CA GLY A 44 34.46 -38.13 -23.33
C GLY A 44 35.52 -38.67 -24.28
N VAL A 45 36.77 -38.74 -23.80
CA VAL A 45 37.79 -39.61 -24.39
C VAL A 45 38.71 -40.16 -23.29
N GLN A 46 38.85 -41.50 -23.31
CA GLN A 46 39.81 -42.31 -22.58
C GLN A 46 41.25 -41.81 -22.74
N ASN A 47 42.04 -41.85 -21.68
CA ASN A 47 43.50 -41.80 -21.79
C ASN A 47 44.04 -43.24 -21.87
N GLU A 48 44.42 -43.66 -23.08
CA GLU A 48 45.21 -44.87 -23.36
C GLU A 48 46.69 -44.51 -23.55
N ASP A 49 47.54 -45.32 -22.91
CA ASP A 49 48.86 -45.79 -23.31
C ASP A 49 50.02 -44.85 -23.73
N GLY A 50 51.08 -44.91 -22.90
CA GLY A 50 52.27 -45.68 -23.27
C GLY A 50 53.32 -45.04 -24.18
N ARG A 51 54.32 -44.36 -23.59
CA ARG A 51 55.75 -44.36 -24.04
C ARG A 51 56.62 -44.12 -22.80
N GLY A 52 57.51 -45.02 -22.37
CA GLY A 52 58.61 -45.58 -23.14
C GLY A 52 59.89 -44.80 -22.83
N ARG A 53 60.54 -45.08 -21.69
CA ARG A 53 61.92 -44.64 -21.43
C ARG A 53 62.73 -45.79 -20.85
N SER A 54 63.83 -46.06 -21.52
CA SER A 54 64.61 -47.29 -21.53
C SER A 54 65.25 -47.71 -20.20
N PRO A 55 65.65 -49.00 -20.07
CA PRO A 55 66.09 -49.61 -18.82
C PRO A 55 67.52 -49.19 -18.46
N THR A 56 67.73 -48.70 -17.24
CA THR A 56 69.07 -48.58 -16.67
C THR A 56 69.30 -49.76 -15.72
N HIS A 57 70.27 -50.58 -16.07
CA HIS A 57 70.73 -51.74 -15.31
C HIS A 57 71.49 -51.25 -14.06
N CYS A 58 71.16 -51.74 -12.86
CA CYS A 58 72.16 -52.27 -11.92
C CYS A 58 71.57 -52.68 -10.55
N SER A 59 72.09 -53.84 -10.13
CA SER A 59 72.30 -54.32 -8.76
C SER A 59 71.13 -54.83 -7.93
N THR A 60 71.04 -56.15 -7.95
CA THR A 60 70.51 -57.05 -6.93
C THR A 60 70.92 -56.68 -5.50
N GLY A 61 69.94 -56.51 -4.61
CA GLY A 61 70.11 -56.40 -3.15
C GLY A 61 68.98 -57.15 -2.41
N PRO A 62 69.26 -57.99 -1.41
CA PRO A 62 68.28 -58.88 -0.78
C PRO A 62 67.14 -58.19 -0.01
N THR A 63 66.03 -58.92 0.09
CA THR A 63 64.74 -58.54 0.67
C THR A 63 64.76 -58.33 2.19
N ASP A 64 64.50 -57.12 2.66
CA ASP A 64 64.08 -56.86 4.05
C ASP A 64 62.58 -56.54 4.11
N LYS A 65 61.81 -57.37 4.82
CA LYS A 65 60.36 -57.24 4.98
C LYS A 65 60.02 -56.09 5.91
N ARG A 66 59.49 -55.01 5.33
CA ARG A 66 58.92 -53.85 6.05
C ARG A 66 57.66 -54.27 6.83
N PRO A 67 57.51 -53.89 8.11
CA PRO A 67 56.31 -54.24 8.89
C PRO A 67 55.04 -53.59 8.28
N PRO A 68 53.88 -54.26 8.37
CA PRO A 68 52.63 -53.78 7.77
C PRO A 68 52.26 -52.42 8.37
N GLY A 69 52.27 -51.39 7.51
CA GLY A 69 52.05 -50.02 7.92
C GLY A 69 50.60 -49.72 8.32
N ARG A 70 50.47 -48.66 9.12
CA ARG A 70 49.29 -47.96 9.66
C ARG A 70 48.07 -47.72 8.72
N LYS A 71 48.14 -48.17 7.46
CA LYS A 71 47.07 -48.01 6.46
C LYS A 71 45.86 -48.91 6.72
N ALA A 72 46.04 -50.09 7.30
CA ALA A 72 44.91 -50.96 7.63
C ALA A 72 44.05 -50.37 8.77
N GLU A 73 44.64 -49.65 9.73
CA GLU A 73 43.93 -49.03 10.86
C GLU A 73 43.21 -47.73 10.44
N LYS A 74 43.79 -46.94 9.53
CA LYS A 74 43.19 -45.70 9.03
C LYS A 74 41.96 -45.91 8.14
N GLU A 75 41.84 -47.07 7.49
CA GLU A 75 40.67 -47.39 6.66
C GLU A 75 39.43 -47.75 7.50
N LYS A 76 39.61 -48.32 8.70
CA LYS A 76 38.51 -48.74 9.59
C LYS A 76 37.77 -47.55 10.22
N LEU A 77 38.43 -46.40 10.32
CA LEU A 77 37.84 -45.15 10.82
C LEU A 77 36.98 -44.42 9.79
N LYS A 78 37.05 -44.77 8.50
CA LYS A 78 36.29 -44.07 7.44
C LYS A 78 34.89 -44.66 7.23
N LYS A 79 34.60 -45.81 7.84
CA LYS A 79 33.31 -46.52 7.76
C LYS A 79 32.52 -46.40 9.06
N GLY A 80 32.56 -45.22 9.68
CA GLY A 80 31.90 -44.91 10.95
C GLY A 80 30.97 -43.70 10.82
N SER A 81 29.83 -43.90 10.16
CA SER A 81 28.50 -43.42 10.61
C SER A 81 28.34 -41.98 11.14
N ASP A 82 28.72 -40.95 10.39
CA ASP A 82 28.30 -39.55 10.67
C ASP A 82 27.54 -38.89 9.49
N SER A 83 27.63 -39.46 8.29
CA SER A 83 27.01 -38.92 7.08
C SER A 83 25.47 -38.87 7.10
N GLY A 84 24.82 -39.63 7.99
CA GLY A 84 23.36 -39.65 8.13
C GLY A 84 22.80 -38.52 8.99
N ILE A 85 23.53 -38.12 10.04
CA ILE A 85 23.07 -37.14 11.04
C ILE A 85 22.92 -35.76 10.40
N TYR A 86 23.91 -35.33 9.62
CA TYR A 86 23.88 -34.06 8.90
C TYR A 86 22.76 -34.02 7.83
N LYS A 87 22.56 -35.14 7.12
CA LYS A 87 21.49 -35.28 6.12
C LYS A 87 20.10 -35.16 6.76
N GLU A 88 19.90 -35.77 7.92
CA GLU A 88 18.65 -35.70 8.67
C GLU A 88 18.39 -34.30 9.25
N MET A 89 19.42 -33.62 9.78
CA MET A 89 19.31 -32.22 10.25
C MET A 89 18.91 -31.27 9.12
N PHE A 90 19.50 -31.41 7.93
CA PHE A 90 19.15 -30.59 6.77
C PHE A 90 17.71 -30.85 6.31
N GLN A 91 17.28 -32.11 6.32
CA GLN A 91 15.91 -32.49 6.01
C GLN A 91 14.91 -31.90 7.02
N LYS A 92 15.22 -31.93 8.32
CA LYS A 92 14.44 -31.28 9.38
C LYS A 92 14.36 -29.76 9.21
N MET A 93 15.46 -29.11 8.81
CA MET A 93 15.48 -27.69 8.53
C MET A 93 14.57 -27.33 7.34
N ILE A 94 14.58 -28.15 6.29
CA ILE A 94 13.72 -27.95 5.12
C ILE A 94 12.24 -28.12 5.50
N THR A 95 11.88 -29.16 6.27
CA THR A 95 10.48 -29.37 6.69
C THR A 95 10.00 -28.26 7.61
N ALA A 96 10.80 -27.88 8.61
CA ALA A 96 10.49 -26.76 9.50
C ALA A 96 10.33 -25.43 8.75
N ARG A 97 11.15 -25.19 7.71
CA ARG A 97 11.01 -24.00 6.87
C ARG A 97 9.74 -24.02 6.03
N LYS A 98 9.33 -25.20 5.54
CA LYS A 98 8.06 -25.37 4.81
C LYS A 98 6.85 -25.14 5.71
N GLU A 99 6.85 -25.72 6.91
CA GLU A 99 5.79 -25.55 7.91
C GLU A 99 5.66 -24.08 8.33
N LYS A 100 6.77 -23.42 8.65
CA LYS A 100 6.76 -21.99 8.99
C LYS A 100 6.26 -21.11 7.83
N LYS A 101 6.54 -21.48 6.59
CA LYS A 101 6.01 -20.78 5.42
C LYS A 101 4.50 -20.94 5.32
N GLN A 102 3.98 -22.15 5.54
CA GLN A 102 2.55 -22.42 5.55
C GLN A 102 1.83 -21.70 6.69
N GLU A 103 2.38 -21.72 7.92
CA GLU A 103 1.83 -20.98 9.06
C GLU A 103 1.78 -19.46 8.80
N ASN A 104 2.84 -18.92 8.19
CA ASN A 104 2.85 -17.50 7.83
C ASN A 104 1.83 -17.16 6.76
N GLU A 105 1.59 -18.07 5.82
CA GLU A 105 0.57 -17.94 4.77
C GLU A 105 -0.85 -18.02 5.34
N THR A 106 -1.14 -18.97 6.22
CA THR A 106 -2.45 -19.07 6.89
C THR A 106 -2.73 -17.85 7.76
N ARG A 107 -1.73 -17.39 8.52
CA ARG A 107 -1.82 -16.17 9.32
C ARG A 107 -2.07 -14.94 8.44
N TRP A 108 -1.41 -14.84 7.29
CA TRP A 108 -1.62 -13.74 6.35
C TRP A 108 -3.04 -13.77 5.78
N MET A 109 -3.53 -14.94 5.38
CA MET A 109 -4.90 -15.13 4.89
C MET A 109 -5.95 -14.75 5.94
N GLU A 110 -5.73 -15.11 7.21
CA GLU A 110 -6.63 -14.73 8.31
C GLU A 110 -6.65 -13.21 8.53
N VAL A 111 -5.49 -12.56 8.51
CA VAL A 111 -5.40 -11.09 8.62
C VAL A 111 -6.10 -10.42 7.45
N LYS A 112 -5.92 -10.90 6.22
CA LYS A 112 -6.62 -10.40 5.03
C LYS A 112 -8.13 -10.54 5.15
N ALA A 113 -8.62 -11.71 5.57
CA ALA A 113 -10.05 -11.93 5.75
C ALA A 113 -10.66 -11.01 6.83
N MET A 114 -9.91 -10.74 7.90
CA MET A 114 -10.34 -9.81 8.96
C MET A 114 -10.35 -8.36 8.47
N GLU A 115 -9.37 -7.96 7.66
CA GLU A 115 -9.30 -6.65 7.04
C GLU A 115 -10.48 -6.42 6.09
N GLU A 116 -10.81 -7.40 5.24
CA GLU A 116 -11.97 -7.32 4.34
C GLU A 116 -13.29 -7.22 5.11
N ARG A 117 -13.46 -8.01 6.18
CA ARG A 117 -14.64 -7.87 7.06
C ARG A 117 -14.73 -6.49 7.69
N LYS A 118 -13.60 -5.92 8.14
CA LYS A 118 -13.59 -4.55 8.68
C LYS A 118 -13.95 -3.52 7.61
N ALA A 119 -13.40 -3.64 6.40
CA ALA A 119 -13.70 -2.76 5.29
C ALA A 119 -15.21 -2.76 4.95
N THR A 120 -15.84 -3.93 4.88
CA THR A 120 -17.30 -4.01 4.61
C THR A 120 -18.16 -3.40 5.72
N ILE A 121 -17.74 -3.52 6.99
CA ILE A 121 -18.43 -2.87 8.11
C ILE A 121 -18.27 -1.35 8.05
N GLU A 122 -17.07 -0.89 7.72
CA GLU A 122 -16.77 0.54 7.58
C GLU A 122 -17.54 1.17 6.43
N GLU A 123 -17.63 0.50 5.27
CA GLU A 123 -18.45 0.94 4.14
C GLU A 123 -19.95 1.04 4.52
N ARG A 124 -20.48 0.03 5.22
CA ARG A 124 -21.85 0.07 5.73
C ARG A 124 -22.07 1.21 6.74
N LYS A 125 -21.08 1.52 7.57
CA LYS A 125 -21.16 2.65 8.49
C LYS A 125 -21.13 3.98 7.74
N ALA A 126 -20.25 4.13 6.75
CA ALA A 126 -20.16 5.32 5.91
C ALA A 126 -21.50 5.59 5.20
N THR A 127 -22.10 4.59 4.56
CA THR A 127 -23.40 4.74 3.87
C THR A 127 -24.56 5.09 4.82
N ILE A 128 -24.55 4.58 6.05
CA ILE A 128 -25.52 4.96 7.08
C ILE A 128 -25.33 6.43 7.48
N GLU A 129 -24.07 6.86 7.67
CA GLU A 129 -23.77 8.22 8.08
C GLU A 129 -24.10 9.24 6.98
N GLU A 130 -23.76 8.95 5.72
CA GLU A 130 -24.16 9.77 4.57
C GLU A 130 -25.68 9.93 4.49
N ARG A 131 -26.44 8.85 4.73
CA ARG A 131 -27.91 8.93 4.77
C ARG A 131 -28.44 9.79 5.91
N LYS A 132 -27.79 9.76 7.08
CA LYS A 132 -28.19 10.64 8.20
C LYS A 132 -27.93 12.09 7.86
N VAL A 133 -26.75 12.42 7.34
CA VAL A 133 -26.39 13.77 6.91
C VAL A 133 -27.38 14.27 5.86
N ALA A 134 -27.70 13.46 4.84
CA ALA A 134 -28.69 13.83 3.82
C ALA A 134 -30.08 14.10 4.40
N ILE A 135 -30.53 13.32 5.39
CA ILE A 135 -31.81 13.56 6.09
C ILE A 135 -31.77 14.86 6.90
N GLU A 136 -30.66 15.16 7.57
CA GLU A 136 -30.51 16.40 8.34
C GLU A 136 -30.45 17.64 7.45
N GLU A 137 -29.70 17.58 6.36
CA GLU A 137 -29.67 18.65 5.34
C GLU A 137 -31.06 18.89 4.75
N GLU A 138 -31.79 17.83 4.42
CA GLU A 138 -33.15 17.96 3.88
C GLU A 138 -34.12 18.55 4.90
N LYS A 139 -34.02 18.16 6.17
CA LYS A 139 -34.81 18.78 7.26
C LYS A 139 -34.53 20.28 7.37
N LEU A 140 -33.27 20.70 7.24
CA LEU A 140 -32.90 22.11 7.26
C LEU A 140 -33.45 22.85 6.03
N ARG A 141 -33.40 22.25 4.84
CA ARG A 141 -34.01 22.81 3.62
C ARG A 141 -35.51 23.01 3.80
N ILE A 142 -36.23 21.98 4.25
CA ILE A 142 -37.68 22.06 4.49
C ILE A 142 -38.02 23.12 5.54
N MET A 143 -37.22 23.24 6.61
CA MET A 143 -37.43 24.26 7.64
C MET A 143 -37.24 25.68 7.07
N SER A 144 -36.19 25.89 6.29
CA SER A 144 -35.92 27.17 5.61
C SER A 144 -37.03 27.51 4.61
N GLU A 145 -37.47 26.55 3.81
CA GLU A 145 -38.54 26.74 2.84
C GLU A 145 -39.87 27.06 3.53
N LYS A 146 -40.22 26.37 4.62
CA LYS A 146 -41.39 26.70 5.44
C LYS A 146 -41.33 28.12 5.99
N ALA A 147 -40.17 28.57 6.45
CA ALA A 147 -40.00 29.95 6.92
C ALA A 147 -40.17 30.96 5.78
N MET A 148 -39.63 30.66 4.59
CA MET A 148 -39.79 31.49 3.40
C MET A 148 -41.24 31.56 2.93
N ASN A 149 -41.95 30.42 2.90
CA ASN A 149 -43.36 30.35 2.54
C ASN A 149 -44.24 31.12 3.52
N LYS A 150 -44.00 31.01 4.83
CA LYS A 150 -44.73 31.80 5.83
C LYS A 150 -44.54 33.30 5.64
N LYS A 151 -43.32 33.74 5.29
CA LYS A 151 -43.05 35.15 4.94
C LYS A 151 -43.79 35.56 3.68
N LEU A 152 -43.79 34.70 2.66
CA LEU A 152 -44.49 34.96 1.41
C LEU A 152 -46.01 35.06 1.59
N GLU A 153 -46.61 34.21 2.41
CA GLU A 153 -48.04 34.30 2.75
C GLU A 153 -48.38 35.63 3.43
N GLN A 154 -47.51 36.10 4.35
CA GLN A 154 -47.68 37.41 4.97
C GLN A 154 -47.57 38.55 3.95
N GLU A 155 -46.60 38.49 3.03
CA GLU A 155 -46.43 39.46 1.96
C GLU A 155 -47.63 39.47 0.99
N GLN A 156 -48.15 38.30 0.63
CA GLN A 156 -49.36 38.15 -0.18
C GLN A 156 -50.57 38.76 0.53
N LYS A 157 -50.72 38.48 1.84
CA LYS A 157 -51.80 39.09 2.64
C LYS A 157 -51.73 40.61 2.60
N ILE A 158 -50.53 41.19 2.67
CA ILE A 158 -50.33 42.65 2.57
C ILE A 158 -50.69 43.17 1.17
N MET A 159 -50.20 42.51 0.10
CA MET A 159 -50.46 42.93 -1.28
C MET A 159 -51.94 42.88 -1.68
N PHE A 160 -52.72 41.95 -1.12
CA PHE A 160 -54.11 41.70 -1.50
C PHE A 160 -55.14 42.13 -0.44
N MET A 161 -54.73 42.85 0.61
CA MET A 161 -55.66 43.37 1.61
C MET A 161 -56.50 44.52 1.01
N ASP A 162 -57.82 44.47 1.19
CA ASP A 162 -58.69 45.60 0.84
C ASP A 162 -58.47 46.76 1.82
N ASN A 163 -58.17 47.93 1.27
CA ASN A 163 -57.87 49.14 2.04
C ASN A 163 -59.05 50.15 2.02
N SER A 164 -60.22 49.77 1.49
CA SER A 164 -61.38 50.63 1.37
C SER A 164 -61.86 51.21 2.72
N CYS A 165 -61.69 50.46 3.81
CA CYS A 165 -62.13 50.82 5.17
C CYS A 165 -61.06 51.51 6.05
N LEU A 166 -59.85 51.72 5.53
CA LEU A 166 -58.74 52.33 6.27
C LEU A 166 -58.73 53.87 6.15
N ASP A 167 -58.14 54.56 7.13
CA ASP A 167 -57.86 56.00 7.03
C ASP A 167 -56.72 56.31 6.05
N ASP A 168 -56.56 57.59 5.68
CA ASP A 168 -55.60 58.00 4.64
C ASP A 168 -54.13 57.73 5.04
N ASP A 169 -53.79 57.85 6.33
CA ASP A 169 -52.45 57.58 6.84
C ASP A 169 -52.16 56.07 6.81
N GLN A 170 -53.13 55.25 7.22
CA GLN A 170 -53.07 53.78 7.13
C GLN A 170 -52.96 53.29 5.68
N LYS A 171 -53.71 53.90 4.76
CA LYS A 171 -53.63 53.61 3.32
C LYS A 171 -52.25 53.93 2.75
N ALA A 172 -51.69 55.10 3.09
CA ALA A 172 -50.35 55.49 2.68
C ALA A 172 -49.29 54.50 3.19
N TYR A 173 -49.39 54.08 4.45
CA TYR A 173 -48.52 53.05 5.03
C TYR A 173 -48.62 51.72 4.28
N MET A 174 -49.82 51.17 4.09
CA MET A 174 -50.02 49.90 3.39
C MET A 174 -49.50 49.95 1.95
N SER A 175 -49.69 51.08 1.26
CA SER A 175 -49.15 51.30 -0.08
C SER A 175 -47.62 51.29 -0.10
N ALA A 176 -46.98 51.98 0.85
CA ALA A 176 -45.52 52.01 0.98
C ALA A 176 -44.92 50.63 1.28
N VAL A 177 -45.53 49.86 2.19
CA VAL A 177 -45.09 48.49 2.51
C VAL A 177 -45.25 47.58 1.30
N SER A 178 -46.37 47.67 0.58
CA SER A 178 -46.60 46.89 -0.64
C SER A 178 -45.56 47.21 -1.72
N ALA A 179 -45.22 48.48 -1.91
CA ALA A 179 -44.17 48.90 -2.84
C ALA A 179 -42.78 48.37 -2.43
N GLN A 180 -42.47 48.34 -1.14
CA GLN A 180 -41.23 47.75 -0.62
C GLN A 180 -41.15 46.24 -0.90
N ILE A 181 -42.25 45.50 -0.68
CA ILE A 181 -42.36 44.07 -0.97
C ILE A 181 -42.14 43.81 -2.47
N LEU A 182 -42.81 44.58 -3.33
CA LEU A 182 -42.67 44.45 -4.79
C LEU A 182 -41.22 44.68 -5.23
N THR A 183 -40.59 45.72 -4.68
CA THR A 183 -39.18 46.04 -4.97
C THR A 183 -38.24 44.92 -4.51
N ALA A 184 -38.42 44.40 -3.30
CA ALA A 184 -37.61 43.29 -2.77
C ALA A 184 -37.78 42.01 -3.61
N ARG A 185 -39.00 41.70 -4.06
CA ARG A 185 -39.30 40.56 -4.92
C ARG A 185 -38.65 40.69 -6.29
N MET A 186 -38.74 41.87 -6.92
CA MET A 186 -38.12 42.15 -8.21
C MET A 186 -36.59 42.17 -8.13
N GLY A 187 -36.01 42.72 -7.06
CA GLY A 187 -34.56 42.68 -6.83
C GLY A 187 -34.00 41.27 -6.65
N THR A 188 -34.81 40.34 -6.12
CA THR A 188 -34.43 38.93 -5.98
C THR A 188 -34.43 38.18 -7.33
N PHE A 189 -35.26 38.58 -8.29
CA PHE A 189 -35.35 37.93 -9.62
C PHE A 189 -34.21 38.31 -10.57
N VAL A 190 -33.66 39.53 -10.45
CA VAL A 190 -32.65 40.07 -11.39
C VAL A 190 -31.21 39.62 -11.07
N GLY A 191 -30.95 39.01 -9.91
CA GLY A 191 -29.61 38.59 -9.50
C GLY A 191 -29.13 37.21 -10.01
N GLY A 192 -29.94 36.52 -10.83
CA GLY A 192 -29.82 35.07 -11.03
C GLY A 192 -29.50 34.55 -12.43
N THR A 193 -29.08 35.36 -13.41
CA THR A 193 -28.66 34.81 -14.73
C THR A 193 -27.65 35.72 -15.45
N SER A 194 -26.35 35.47 -15.34
CA SER A 194 -25.37 35.93 -16.34
C SER A 194 -24.11 35.06 -16.32
N GLY A 195 -24.25 33.82 -16.79
CA GLY A 195 -23.13 32.92 -17.10
C GLY A 195 -23.24 32.44 -18.55
N GLY A 196 -23.30 33.38 -19.49
CA GLY A 196 -23.41 33.11 -20.92
C GLY A 196 -22.05 32.77 -21.53
N VAL A 197 -21.91 31.51 -21.93
CA VAL A 197 -20.85 30.90 -22.75
C VAL A 197 -20.43 31.78 -23.94
N THR A 198 -19.16 32.15 -24.01
CA THR A 198 -18.52 32.57 -25.28
C THR A 198 -17.73 31.40 -25.84
N GLY A 199 -18.34 30.65 -26.76
CA GLY A 199 -17.63 29.75 -27.66
C GLY A 199 -16.90 30.58 -28.72
N SER A 200 -15.58 30.44 -28.79
CA SER A 200 -14.75 31.06 -29.81
C SER A 200 -14.28 29.98 -30.77
N SER A 201 -14.93 29.90 -31.94
CA SER A 201 -14.35 29.29 -33.14
C SER A 201 -13.61 30.37 -33.90
N CYS A 202 -12.33 30.15 -34.20
CA CYS A 202 -11.61 30.54 -35.41
C CYS A 202 -10.37 29.66 -35.51
#